data_AF-A0A7C4VWJ1-F1
#
_entry.id   AF-A0A7C4VWJ1-F1
#
_cell.length_a   1.000
_cell.length_b   1.000
_cell.length_c   1.000
_cell.angle_alpha   90.00
_cell.angle_beta   90.00
_cell.angle_gamma   90.00
#
_symmetry.space_group_name_H-M   'P 1'
#
loop_
_entity.id
_entity.type
_entity.pdbx_description
1 polymer ?
#
loop_
_entity_poly.entity_id
_entity_poly.type
_entity_poly.pdbx_seq_one_letter_code
_entity_poly.pdbx_strand_id
1 'polypeptide(L)'
;MNTKIIAWITGALTLLLALFSFILSFNALADLAARHSVSLPPLFPLVVEAGVVIFSLNALYRSLHGESARWQWGLIIGSSLLAGLFNILHAEIDLVSRAIAAMPSLFLLLSFETFLGQVKHAVKRSNLVKSVAELLAELNITRTELDHLIAIKQVELDTLTQQADHLYTAVEQSQATLDQLHRAIEQAKTAQSSSLEQAKAVKAKHDALAMEQRRNQLLTILTSEGDIGASAFADRLHTSRGTVYSDLKALSATGQITKNGNGWEVAG
;
A
#
# COMPACT_ATOMS: atom_id res chain seq x y z
N MET A 1 -21.53 46.00 -3.58
CA MET A 1 -22.97 45.62 -3.63
C MET A 1 -23.06 44.11 -3.84
N ASN A 2 -23.80 43.38 -3.00
CA ASN A 2 -23.89 41.90 -3.06
C ASN A 2 -24.58 41.47 -4.37
N THR A 3 -23.93 40.61 -5.18
CA THR A 3 -24.46 40.15 -6.48
C THR A 3 -25.81 39.44 -6.35
N LYS A 4 -26.11 38.84 -5.19
CA LYS A 4 -27.43 38.28 -4.89
C LYS A 4 -28.51 39.37 -4.75
N ILE A 5 -28.16 40.51 -4.15
CA ILE A 5 -29.09 41.64 -3.99
C ILE A 5 -29.40 42.24 -5.36
N ILE A 6 -28.39 42.39 -6.22
CA ILE A 6 -28.59 42.88 -7.60
C ILE A 6 -29.52 41.93 -8.37
N ALA A 7 -29.26 40.62 -8.34
CA ALA A 7 -30.11 39.65 -9.02
C ALA A 7 -31.55 39.66 -8.49
N TRP A 8 -31.74 39.82 -7.17
CA TRP A 8 -33.07 39.93 -6.57
C TRP A 8 -33.80 41.20 -7.00
N ILE A 9 -33.12 42.35 -6.95
CA ILE A 9 -33.70 43.63 -7.37
C ILE A 9 -34.05 43.58 -8.85
N THR A 10 -33.12 43.13 -9.71
CA THR A 10 -33.37 43.00 -11.15
C THR A 10 -34.53 42.06 -11.42
N GLY A 11 -34.54 40.86 -10.81
CA GLY A 11 -35.64 39.91 -10.96
C GLY A 11 -37.00 40.48 -10.53
N ALA A 12 -37.05 41.18 -9.40
CA ALA A 12 -38.26 41.82 -8.91
C ALA A 12 -38.76 42.93 -9.85
N LEU A 13 -37.86 43.79 -10.34
CA LEU A 13 -38.20 44.85 -11.28
C LEU A 13 -38.65 44.28 -12.63
N THR A 14 -38.00 43.23 -13.12
CA THR A 14 -38.39 42.53 -14.34
C THR A 14 -39.79 41.91 -14.20
N LEU A 15 -40.11 41.32 -13.05
CA LEU A 15 -41.42 40.74 -12.80
C LEU A 15 -42.50 41.82 -12.68
N LEU A 16 -42.18 42.95 -12.06
CA LEU A 16 -43.07 44.11 -11.97
C LEU A 16 -43.35 44.70 -13.36
N LEU A 17 -42.32 44.84 -14.19
CA LEU A 17 -42.46 45.31 -15.57
C LEU A 17 -43.32 44.37 -16.41
N ALA A 18 -43.07 43.05 -16.30
CA ALA A 18 -43.89 42.03 -16.94
C ALA A 18 -45.36 42.12 -16.49
N LEU A 19 -45.62 42.32 -15.19
CA LEU A 19 -46.97 42.46 -14.67
C LEU A 19 -47.70 43.68 -15.24
N PHE A 20 -47.06 44.84 -15.27
CA PHE A 20 -47.68 46.05 -15.83
C PHE A 20 -47.91 45.94 -17.34
N SER A 21 -46.94 45.42 -18.09
CA SER A 21 -47.10 45.12 -19.51
C SER A 21 -48.26 44.16 -19.77
N PHE A 22 -48.38 43.10 -18.96
CA PHE A 22 -49.47 42.14 -19.05
C PHE A 22 -50.83 42.80 -18.81
N ILE A 23 -50.97 43.62 -17.75
CA ILE A 23 -52.24 44.30 -17.44
C ILE A 23 -52.66 45.23 -18.60
N LEU A 24 -51.71 45.98 -19.17
CA LEU A 24 -52.00 46.87 -20.30
C LEU A 24 -52.42 46.10 -21.56
N SER A 25 -51.70 45.03 -21.90
CA SER A 25 -52.03 44.13 -23.02
C SER A 25 -53.39 43.46 -22.81
N PHE A 26 -53.64 42.96 -21.60
CA PHE A 26 -54.89 42.28 -21.23
C PHE A 26 -56.11 43.17 -21.46
N ASN A 27 -56.05 44.43 -20.98
CA ASN A 27 -57.16 45.36 -21.13
C ASN A 27 -57.43 45.71 -22.60
N ALA A 28 -56.40 45.96 -23.39
CA ALA A 28 -56.55 46.26 -24.82
C ALA A 28 -57.16 45.09 -25.60
N LEU A 29 -56.71 43.85 -25.34
CA LEU A 29 -57.26 42.65 -25.97
C LEU A 29 -58.69 42.35 -25.48
N ALA A 30 -58.99 42.55 -24.20
CA ALA A 30 -60.34 42.36 -23.66
C ALA A 30 -61.33 43.35 -24.30
N ASP A 31 -60.95 44.62 -24.43
CA ASP A 31 -61.79 45.63 -25.09
C ASP A 31 -61.94 45.34 -26.59
N LEU A 32 -60.85 44.93 -27.26
CA LEU A 32 -60.91 44.52 -28.66
C LEU A 32 -61.88 43.32 -28.85
N ALA A 33 -61.81 42.32 -27.98
CA ALA A 33 -62.72 41.18 -28.00
C ALA A 33 -64.17 41.59 -27.76
N ALA A 34 -64.42 42.57 -26.89
CA ALA A 34 -65.74 43.12 -26.64
C ALA A 34 -66.31 43.82 -27.88
N ARG A 35 -65.49 44.64 -28.58
CA ARG A 35 -65.88 45.30 -29.84
C ARG A 35 -66.22 44.31 -30.95
N HIS A 36 -65.59 43.13 -30.94
CA HIS A 36 -65.84 42.05 -31.90
C HIS A 36 -66.88 41.03 -31.43
N SER A 37 -67.68 41.35 -30.40
CA SER A 37 -68.80 40.51 -29.92
C SER A 37 -68.41 39.11 -29.45
N VAL A 38 -67.19 38.94 -28.91
CA VAL A 38 -66.78 37.70 -28.24
C VAL A 38 -67.62 37.50 -26.98
N SER A 39 -68.18 36.31 -26.77
CA SER A 39 -69.13 36.05 -25.67
C SER A 39 -68.57 36.27 -24.27
N LEU A 40 -67.26 36.07 -24.09
CA LEU A 40 -66.54 36.29 -22.83
C LEU A 40 -65.22 37.06 -23.11
N PRO A 41 -65.28 38.38 -23.31
CA PRO A 41 -64.13 39.17 -23.75
C PRO A 41 -62.86 39.01 -22.89
N PRO A 42 -62.92 38.91 -21.54
CA PRO A 42 -61.72 38.70 -20.72
C PRO A 42 -61.04 37.33 -20.90
N LEU A 43 -61.73 36.32 -21.43
CA LEU A 43 -61.11 35.00 -21.70
C LEU A 43 -60.17 35.04 -22.89
N PHE A 44 -60.42 35.93 -23.86
CA PHE A 44 -59.59 36.06 -25.05
C PHE A 44 -58.12 36.37 -24.72
N PRO A 45 -57.79 37.46 -24.00
CA PRO A 45 -56.41 37.73 -23.58
C PRO A 45 -55.86 36.64 -22.66
N LEU A 46 -56.69 36.03 -21.81
CA LEU A 46 -56.23 34.96 -20.91
C LEU A 46 -55.67 33.78 -21.71
N VAL A 47 -56.34 33.35 -22.78
CA VAL A 47 -55.87 32.25 -23.64
C VAL A 47 -54.58 32.63 -24.38
N VAL A 48 -54.53 33.84 -24.94
CA VAL A 48 -53.36 34.34 -25.68
C VAL A 48 -52.13 34.41 -24.77
N GLU A 49 -52.26 35.03 -23.61
CA GLU A 49 -51.16 35.25 -22.68
C GLU A 49 -50.79 33.97 -21.89
N ALA A 50 -51.76 33.11 -21.55
CA ALA A 50 -51.46 31.80 -20.96
C ALA A 50 -50.62 30.94 -21.89
N GLY A 51 -50.84 31.02 -23.20
CA GLY A 51 -49.99 30.38 -24.21
C GLY A 51 -48.53 30.82 -24.07
N VAL A 52 -48.27 32.12 -24.01
CA VAL A 52 -46.91 32.68 -23.83
C VAL A 52 -46.26 32.09 -22.58
N VAL A 53 -46.96 32.09 -21.45
CA VAL A 53 -46.46 31.56 -20.17
C VAL A 53 -46.18 30.05 -20.22
N ILE A 54 -47.06 29.27 -20.86
CA ILE A 54 -46.89 27.81 -21.00
C ILE A 54 -45.68 27.49 -21.89
N PHE A 55 -45.58 28.12 -23.06
CA PHE A 55 -44.47 27.90 -24.00
C PHE A 55 -43.13 28.27 -23.37
N SER A 56 -43.15 29.34 -22.59
CA SER A 56 -42.05 29.84 -21.81
C SER A 56 -41.56 28.90 -20.71
N LEU A 57 -42.47 28.39 -19.88
CA LEU A 57 -42.13 27.40 -18.85
C LEU A 57 -41.59 26.12 -19.49
N ASN A 58 -42.15 25.71 -20.62
CA ASN A 58 -41.65 24.57 -21.37
C ASN A 58 -40.24 24.84 -21.95
N ALA A 59 -39.98 26.05 -22.45
CA ALA A 59 -38.64 26.45 -22.92
C ALA A 59 -37.61 26.38 -21.79
N LEU A 60 -37.98 26.86 -20.60
CA LEU A 60 -37.14 26.78 -19.41
C LEU A 60 -36.87 25.32 -19.02
N TYR A 61 -37.93 24.51 -18.92
CA TYR A 61 -37.83 23.09 -18.60
C TYR A 61 -36.84 22.38 -19.52
N ARG A 62 -37.01 22.51 -20.84
CA ARG A 62 -36.13 21.90 -21.84
C ARG A 62 -34.70 22.41 -21.72
N SER A 63 -34.52 23.72 -21.52
CA SER A 63 -33.19 24.30 -21.35
C SER A 63 -32.48 23.85 -20.06
N LEU A 64 -33.21 23.49 -19.01
CA LEU A 64 -32.64 22.95 -17.77
C LEU A 64 -32.21 21.48 -17.94
N HIS A 65 -32.89 20.73 -18.81
CA HIS A 65 -32.58 19.33 -19.13
C HIS A 65 -31.60 19.17 -20.30
N GLY A 66 -31.03 20.27 -20.82
CA GLY A 66 -30.09 20.23 -21.94
C GLY A 66 -30.72 19.97 -23.31
N GLU A 67 -32.04 20.02 -23.40
CA GLU A 67 -32.77 19.87 -24.66
C GLU A 67 -32.84 21.19 -25.46
N SER A 68 -33.02 21.08 -26.78
CA SER A 68 -33.23 22.25 -27.63
C SER A 68 -34.60 22.89 -27.37
N ALA A 69 -34.64 24.18 -27.08
CA ALA A 69 -35.89 24.94 -26.87
C ALA A 69 -36.33 25.74 -28.12
N ARG A 70 -35.79 25.44 -29.30
CA ARG A 70 -35.96 26.26 -30.52
C ARG A 70 -37.43 26.41 -30.93
N TRP A 71 -38.20 25.33 -30.84
CA TRP A 71 -39.63 25.33 -31.17
C TRP A 71 -40.43 26.20 -30.19
N GLN A 72 -40.15 26.07 -28.90
CA GLN A 72 -40.79 26.88 -27.86
C GLN A 72 -40.49 28.37 -28.05
N TRP A 73 -39.25 28.73 -28.39
CA TRP A 73 -38.90 30.11 -28.73
C TRP A 73 -39.66 30.63 -29.96
N GLY A 74 -39.83 29.80 -30.99
CA GLY A 74 -40.68 30.13 -32.14
C GLY A 74 -42.13 30.42 -31.72
N LEU A 75 -42.69 29.59 -30.84
CA LEU A 75 -44.04 29.80 -30.30
C LEU A 75 -44.14 31.07 -29.47
N ILE A 76 -43.18 31.34 -28.57
CA ILE A 76 -43.13 32.55 -27.73
C ILE A 76 -43.06 33.82 -28.58
N ILE A 77 -42.16 33.86 -29.56
CA ILE A 77 -42.00 35.00 -30.46
C ILE A 77 -43.28 35.17 -31.28
N GLY A 78 -43.81 34.10 -31.85
CA GLY A 78 -45.05 34.13 -32.63
C GLY A 78 -46.25 34.64 -31.82
N SER A 79 -46.46 34.13 -30.61
CA SER A 79 -47.55 34.57 -29.73
C SER A 79 -47.38 36.02 -29.28
N SER A 80 -46.14 36.46 -29.03
CA SER A 80 -45.85 37.83 -28.59
C SER A 80 -46.05 38.85 -29.72
N LEU A 81 -45.67 38.50 -30.95
CA LEU A 81 -45.94 39.31 -32.14
C LEU A 81 -47.46 39.41 -32.40
N LEU A 82 -48.19 38.31 -32.23
CA LEU A 82 -49.64 38.29 -32.38
C LEU A 82 -50.33 39.17 -31.33
N ALA A 83 -49.91 39.09 -30.07
CA ALA A 83 -50.40 39.95 -28.99
C ALA A 83 -50.10 41.44 -29.28
N GLY A 84 -48.88 41.75 -29.74
CA GLY A 84 -48.50 43.10 -30.14
C GLY A 84 -49.35 43.63 -31.29
N LEU A 85 -49.68 42.79 -32.28
CA LEU A 85 -50.56 43.15 -33.37
C LEU A 85 -51.97 43.49 -32.89
N PHE A 86 -52.54 42.69 -31.97
CA PHE A 86 -53.85 43.00 -31.39
C PHE A 86 -53.85 44.31 -30.60
N ASN A 87 -52.78 44.60 -29.85
CA ASN A 87 -52.65 45.88 -29.18
C ASN A 87 -52.59 47.06 -30.16
N ILE A 88 -51.86 46.91 -31.28
CA ILE A 88 -51.82 47.91 -32.36
C ILE A 88 -53.21 48.10 -33.00
N LEU A 89 -53.98 47.02 -33.19
CA LEU A 89 -55.32 47.08 -33.77
C LEU A 89 -56.34 47.74 -32.84
N HIS A 90 -56.15 47.62 -31.52
CA HIS A 90 -56.98 48.31 -30.53
C HIS A 90 -56.69 49.82 -30.48
N ALA A 91 -55.47 50.23 -30.78
CA ALA A 91 -55.03 51.61 -30.72
C ALA A 91 -55.63 52.50 -31.83
N GLU A 92 -55.58 53.81 -31.61
CA GLU A 92 -55.95 54.79 -32.64
C GLU A 92 -55.06 54.66 -33.89
N ILE A 93 -55.54 55.14 -35.03
CA ILE A 93 -54.87 54.98 -36.34
C ILE A 93 -53.52 55.71 -36.40
N ASP A 94 -53.31 56.69 -35.52
CA ASP A 94 -52.07 57.45 -35.43
C ASP A 94 -50.84 56.57 -35.17
N LEU A 95 -49.73 56.91 -35.83
CA LEU A 95 -48.49 56.14 -35.79
C LEU A 95 -47.90 56.07 -34.37
N VAL A 96 -47.96 57.18 -33.62
CA VAL A 96 -47.42 57.24 -32.25
C VAL A 96 -48.27 56.37 -31.32
N SER A 97 -49.60 56.44 -31.47
CA SER A 97 -50.54 55.62 -30.70
C SER A 97 -50.32 54.12 -30.92
N ARG A 98 -50.12 53.69 -32.18
CA ARG A 98 -49.80 52.29 -32.51
C ARG A 98 -48.44 51.85 -31.97
N ALA A 99 -47.42 52.71 -32.03
CA ALA A 99 -46.11 52.41 -31.50
C ALA A 99 -46.15 52.21 -29.98
N ILE A 100 -46.85 53.10 -29.25
CA ILE A 100 -47.05 52.98 -27.80
C ILE A 100 -47.83 51.72 -27.45
N ALA A 101 -48.87 51.37 -28.21
CA ALA A 101 -49.66 50.18 -27.97
C ALA A 101 -48.89 48.87 -28.17
N ALA A 102 -47.86 48.84 -29.04
CA ALA A 102 -47.00 47.67 -29.20
C ALA A 102 -46.02 47.48 -28.02
N MET A 103 -45.69 48.55 -27.29
CA MET A 103 -44.66 48.51 -26.24
C MET A 103 -44.94 47.51 -25.12
N PRO A 104 -46.17 47.39 -24.57
CA PRO A 104 -46.49 46.39 -23.55
C PRO A 104 -46.06 44.97 -23.95
N SER A 105 -46.45 44.49 -25.13
CA SER A 105 -46.11 43.13 -25.59
C SER A 105 -44.61 42.95 -25.82
N LEU A 106 -43.92 43.98 -26.33
CA LEU A 106 -42.47 43.94 -26.54
C LEU A 106 -41.70 43.91 -25.22
N PHE A 107 -42.08 44.77 -24.27
CA PHE A 107 -41.47 44.78 -22.93
C PHE A 107 -41.79 43.52 -22.15
N LEU A 108 -42.97 42.92 -22.34
CA LEU A 108 -43.32 41.64 -21.73
C LEU A 108 -42.38 40.54 -22.23
N LEU A 109 -42.19 40.41 -23.55
CA LEU A 109 -41.28 39.44 -24.16
C LEU A 109 -39.84 39.60 -23.64
N LEU A 110 -39.30 40.83 -23.68
CA LEU A 110 -37.93 41.11 -23.23
C LEU A 110 -37.75 40.90 -21.72
N SER A 111 -38.73 41.30 -20.92
CA SER A 111 -38.71 41.06 -19.47
C SER A 111 -38.70 39.57 -19.20
N PHE A 112 -39.52 38.83 -19.93
CA PHE A 112 -39.63 37.40 -19.76
C PHE A 112 -38.34 36.66 -20.15
N GLU A 113 -37.71 37.02 -21.27
CA GLU A 113 -36.39 36.52 -21.68
C GLU A 113 -35.33 36.80 -20.59
N THR A 114 -35.30 38.03 -20.11
CA THR A 114 -34.35 38.46 -19.07
C THR A 114 -34.54 37.68 -17.77
N PHE A 115 -35.79 37.44 -17.37
CA PHE A 115 -36.12 36.64 -16.19
C PHE A 115 -35.73 35.17 -16.36
N LEU A 116 -36.10 34.54 -17.48
CA LEU A 116 -35.71 33.16 -17.78
C LEU A 116 -34.20 32.97 -17.79
N GLY A 117 -33.46 33.92 -18.38
CA GLY A 117 -32.01 33.91 -18.37
C GLY A 117 -31.46 33.88 -16.95
N GLN A 118 -31.95 34.77 -16.08
CA GLN A 118 -31.56 34.82 -14.67
C GLN A 118 -31.86 33.51 -13.94
N VAL A 119 -33.07 32.97 -14.09
CA VAL A 119 -33.47 31.69 -13.47
C VAL A 119 -32.58 30.54 -13.95
N LYS A 120 -32.38 30.43 -15.27
CA LYS A 120 -31.51 29.41 -15.88
C LYS A 120 -30.08 29.48 -15.34
N HIS A 121 -29.50 30.67 -15.25
CA HIS A 121 -28.16 30.84 -14.68
C HIS A 121 -28.11 30.50 -13.19
N ALA A 122 -29.12 30.90 -12.41
CA ALA A 122 -29.20 30.60 -10.99
C ALA A 122 -29.28 29.09 -10.72
N VAL A 123 -30.12 28.37 -11.47
CA VAL A 123 -30.27 26.91 -11.36
C VAL A 123 -29.00 26.18 -11.77
N LYS A 124 -28.42 26.51 -12.93
CA LYS A 124 -27.15 25.90 -13.38
C LYS A 124 -26.02 26.08 -12.38
N ARG A 125 -25.88 27.30 -11.84
CA ARG A 125 -24.88 27.59 -10.80
C ARG A 125 -25.14 26.78 -9.53
N SER A 126 -26.40 26.67 -9.10
CA SER A 126 -26.74 25.87 -7.91
C SER A 126 -26.39 24.39 -8.09
N ASN A 127 -26.63 23.82 -9.27
CA ASN A 127 -26.30 22.42 -9.56
C ASN A 127 -24.79 22.20 -9.55
N LEU A 128 -24.01 23.12 -10.14
CA LEU A 128 -22.54 23.06 -10.11
C LEU A 128 -21.97 23.17 -8.69
N VAL A 129 -22.53 24.05 -7.85
CA VAL A 129 -22.09 24.18 -6.46
C VAL A 129 -22.36 22.90 -5.66
N LYS A 130 -23.52 22.26 -5.88
CA LYS A 130 -23.84 20.97 -5.25
C LYS A 130 -22.87 19.87 -5.70
N SER A 131 -22.61 19.74 -7.02
CA SER A 131 -21.68 18.73 -7.52
C SER A 131 -20.26 18.94 -7.01
N VAL A 132 -19.80 20.20 -6.89
CA VAL A 132 -18.49 20.50 -6.30
C VAL A 132 -18.45 20.13 -4.82
N ALA A 133 -19.51 20.40 -4.07
CA ALA A 133 -19.59 20.01 -2.66
C ALA A 133 -19.57 18.49 -2.49
N GLU A 134 -20.28 17.75 -3.34
CA GLU A 134 -20.28 16.28 -3.38
C GLU A 134 -18.88 15.72 -3.70
N LEU A 135 -18.21 16.25 -4.73
CA LEU A 135 -16.85 15.84 -5.08
C LEU A 135 -15.84 16.13 -3.96
N LEU A 136 -15.99 17.26 -3.26
CA LEU A 136 -15.14 17.58 -2.11
C LEU A 136 -15.38 16.61 -0.94
N ALA A 137 -16.62 16.20 -0.72
CA ALA A 137 -16.95 15.21 0.30
C ALA A 137 -16.33 13.84 -0.04
N GLU A 138 -16.46 13.40 -1.29
CA GLU A 138 -15.84 12.16 -1.78
C GLU A 138 -14.31 12.20 -1.67
N LEU A 139 -13.68 13.31 -2.06
CA LEU A 139 -12.23 13.49 -1.96
C LEU A 139 -11.73 13.39 -0.51
N ASN A 140 -12.48 13.94 0.45
CA ASN A 140 -12.14 13.85 1.86
C ASN A 140 -12.25 12.42 2.39
N ILE A 141 -13.23 11.64 1.92
CA ILE A 141 -13.36 10.22 2.28
C ILE A 141 -12.16 9.44 1.75
N THR A 142 -11.86 9.57 0.46
CA THR A 142 -10.72 8.89 -0.18
C THR A 142 -9.39 9.26 0.46
N ARG A 143 -9.22 10.53 0.85
CA ARG A 143 -8.03 10.97 1.59
C ARG A 143 -7.92 10.27 2.95
N THR A 144 -9.03 10.16 3.67
CA THR A 144 -9.07 9.48 4.98
C THR A 144 -8.74 7.99 4.85
N GLU A 145 -9.25 7.34 3.81
CA GLU A 145 -8.93 5.94 3.50
C GLU A 145 -7.44 5.75 3.20
N LEU A 146 -6.85 6.68 2.43
CA LEU A 146 -5.42 6.67 2.15
C LEU A 146 -4.58 6.84 3.42
N ASP A 147 -4.94 7.81 4.28
CA ASP A 147 -4.25 8.05 5.55
C ASP A 147 -4.31 6.81 6.46
N HIS A 148 -5.45 6.12 6.48
CA HIS A 148 -5.61 4.86 7.22
C HIS A 148 -4.72 3.74 6.65
N LEU A 149 -4.62 3.62 5.32
CA LEU A 149 -3.79 2.62 4.67
C LEU A 149 -2.30 2.88 4.91
N ILE A 150 -1.89 4.15 4.88
CA ILE A 150 -0.53 4.57 5.26
C ILE A 150 -0.25 4.17 6.72
N ALA A 151 -1.17 4.44 7.66
CA ALA A 151 -0.99 4.07 9.05
C ALA A 151 -0.82 2.55 9.25
N ILE A 152 -1.64 1.73 8.58
CA ILE A 152 -1.50 0.26 8.61
C ILE A 152 -0.13 -0.16 8.08
N LYS A 153 0.26 0.36 6.92
CA LYS A 153 1.54 0.00 6.29
C LYS A 153 2.73 0.43 7.11
N GLN A 154 2.64 1.55 7.83
CA GLN A 154 3.66 1.98 8.76
C GLN A 154 3.82 0.99 9.92
N VAL A 155 2.72 0.53 10.53
CA VAL A 155 2.76 -0.48 11.59
C VAL A 155 3.35 -1.82 11.10
N GLU A 156 3.01 -2.23 9.88
CA GLU A 156 3.57 -3.43 9.26
C GLU A 156 5.09 -3.29 9.05
N LEU A 157 5.56 -2.14 8.56
CA LEU A 157 6.98 -1.84 8.41
C LEU A 157 7.72 -1.83 9.75
N ASP A 158 7.14 -1.24 10.79
CA ASP A 158 7.74 -1.20 12.13
C ASP A 158 7.87 -2.63 12.69
N THR A 159 6.85 -3.47 12.47
CA THR A 159 6.85 -4.88 12.88
C THR A 159 7.93 -5.68 12.14
N LEU A 160 8.03 -5.52 10.81
CA LEU A 160 9.06 -6.19 10.01
C LEU A 160 10.47 -5.74 10.41
N THR A 161 10.64 -4.46 10.73
CA THR A 161 11.91 -3.91 11.22
C THR A 161 12.29 -4.54 12.56
N GLN A 162 11.36 -4.62 13.51
CA GLN A 162 11.60 -5.30 14.79
C GLN A 162 11.95 -6.79 14.63
N GLN A 163 11.31 -7.49 13.69
CA GLN A 163 11.63 -8.89 13.40
C GLN A 163 13.04 -9.03 12.82
N ALA A 164 13.44 -8.14 11.91
CA ALA A 164 14.78 -8.11 11.36
C ALA A 164 15.85 -7.88 12.45
N ASP A 165 15.60 -6.94 13.38
CA ASP A 165 16.48 -6.68 14.51
C ASP A 165 16.62 -7.91 15.42
N HIS A 166 15.51 -8.57 15.75
CA HIS A 166 15.53 -9.79 16.56
C HIS A 166 16.32 -10.93 15.88
N LEU A 167 16.12 -11.10 14.56
CA LEU A 167 16.88 -12.10 13.79
C LEU A 167 18.37 -11.77 13.75
N TYR A 168 18.74 -10.48 13.61
CA TYR A 168 20.13 -10.05 13.65
C TYR A 168 20.77 -10.40 15.00
N THR A 169 20.11 -10.08 16.12
CA THR A 169 20.59 -10.45 17.45
C THR A 169 20.69 -11.96 17.64
N ALA A 170 19.73 -12.74 17.15
CA ALA A 170 19.76 -14.19 17.24
C ALA A 170 20.93 -14.80 16.45
N VAL A 171 21.22 -14.26 15.26
CA VAL A 171 22.39 -14.66 14.46
C VAL A 171 23.68 -14.34 15.20
N GLU A 172 23.80 -13.14 15.79
CA GLU A 172 24.98 -12.74 16.57
C GLU A 172 25.19 -13.68 17.78
N GLN A 173 24.13 -14.02 18.50
CA GLN A 173 24.19 -14.98 19.62
C GLN A 173 24.59 -16.38 19.16
N SER A 174 24.06 -16.86 18.04
CA SER A 174 24.43 -18.15 17.46
C SER A 174 25.90 -18.16 17.05
N GLN A 175 26.40 -17.07 16.46
CA GLN A 175 27.80 -16.91 16.09
C GLN A 175 28.71 -16.99 17.32
N ALA A 176 28.38 -16.24 18.38
CA ALA A 176 29.13 -16.26 19.64
C ALA A 176 29.13 -17.66 20.30
N THR A 177 28.01 -18.37 20.21
CA THR A 177 27.88 -19.74 20.71
C THR A 177 28.78 -20.71 19.93
N LEU A 178 28.81 -20.59 18.59
CA LEU A 178 29.72 -21.37 17.73
C LEU A 178 31.18 -21.10 18.07
N ASP A 179 31.57 -19.84 18.30
CA ASP A 179 32.94 -19.48 18.68
C ASP A 179 33.33 -20.01 20.06
N GLN A 180 32.38 -20.08 21.00
CA GLN A 180 32.60 -20.71 22.30
C GLN A 180 32.78 -22.23 22.16
N LEU A 181 31.92 -22.89 21.38
CA LEU A 181 32.01 -24.32 21.09
C LEU A 181 33.34 -24.67 20.40
N HIS A 182 33.76 -23.88 19.42
CA HIS A 182 35.03 -24.09 18.73
C HIS A 182 36.22 -24.00 19.70
N ARG A 183 36.23 -23.00 20.58
CA ARG A 183 37.24 -22.88 21.64
C ARG A 183 37.21 -24.06 22.61
N ALA A 184 36.02 -24.53 23.01
CA ALA A 184 35.89 -25.68 23.89
C ALA A 184 36.40 -26.98 23.25
N ILE A 185 36.14 -27.18 21.94
CA ILE A 185 36.66 -28.33 21.19
C ILE A 185 38.18 -28.30 21.13
N GLU A 186 38.79 -27.15 20.82
CA GLU A 186 40.25 -27.02 20.79
C GLU A 186 40.88 -27.24 22.19
N GLN A 187 40.26 -26.73 23.25
CA GLN A 187 40.68 -27.00 24.63
C GLN A 187 40.58 -28.50 24.97
N ALA A 188 39.47 -29.17 24.62
CA ALA A 188 39.32 -30.60 24.85
C ALA A 188 40.34 -31.43 24.06
N LYS A 189 40.65 -31.04 22.82
CA LYS A 189 41.64 -31.71 21.97
C LYS A 189 43.05 -31.60 22.55
N THR A 190 43.44 -30.43 23.06
CA THR A 190 44.73 -30.22 23.74
C THR A 190 44.83 -30.95 25.09
N ALA A 191 43.73 -31.03 25.85
CA ALA A 191 43.68 -31.83 27.08
C ALA A 191 43.78 -33.34 26.77
N GLN A 192 43.14 -33.81 25.70
CA GLN A 192 43.18 -35.21 25.30
C GLN A 192 44.58 -35.61 24.81
N SER A 193 45.24 -34.79 23.99
CA SER A 193 46.61 -35.09 23.52
C SER A 193 47.62 -35.17 24.66
N SER A 194 47.55 -34.24 25.62
CA SER A 194 48.43 -34.26 26.81
C SER A 194 48.18 -35.49 27.71
N SER A 195 46.93 -35.90 27.90
CA SER A 195 46.60 -37.13 28.64
C SER A 195 47.13 -38.39 27.95
N LEU A 196 47.08 -38.44 26.61
CA LEU A 196 47.56 -39.56 25.81
C LEU A 196 49.10 -39.65 25.85
N GLU A 197 49.79 -38.50 25.83
CA GLU A 197 51.25 -38.45 25.98
C GLU A 197 51.69 -38.89 27.37
N GLN A 198 51.00 -38.46 28.43
CA GLN A 198 51.26 -38.92 29.80
C GLN A 198 51.07 -40.45 29.91
N ALA A 199 49.99 -41.00 29.36
CA ALA A 199 49.74 -42.44 29.35
C ALA A 199 50.82 -43.23 28.59
N LYS A 200 51.29 -42.71 27.44
CA LYS A 200 52.39 -43.31 26.67
C LYS A 200 53.72 -43.27 27.43
N ALA A 201 54.03 -42.17 28.11
CA ALA A 201 55.25 -42.03 28.90
C ALA A 201 55.26 -43.00 30.09
N VAL A 202 54.12 -43.17 30.78
CA VAL A 202 53.98 -44.14 31.87
C VAL A 202 54.16 -45.58 31.38
N LYS A 203 53.53 -45.93 30.25
CA LYS A 203 53.69 -47.26 29.63
C LYS A 203 55.14 -47.53 29.21
N ALA A 204 55.80 -46.57 28.56
CA ALA A 204 57.19 -46.70 28.14
C ALA A 204 58.14 -46.94 29.33
N LYS A 205 57.91 -46.26 30.45
CA LYS A 205 58.70 -46.45 31.68
C LYS A 205 58.49 -47.85 32.28
N HIS A 206 57.25 -48.33 32.29
CA HIS A 206 56.93 -49.67 32.78
C HIS A 206 57.55 -50.77 31.90
N ASP A 207 57.44 -50.63 30.57
CA ASP A 207 58.00 -51.59 29.62
C ASP A 207 59.54 -51.64 29.71
N ALA A 208 60.20 -50.49 29.91
CA ALA A 208 61.64 -50.42 30.12
C ALA A 208 62.11 -51.17 31.38
N LEU A 209 61.38 -51.02 32.50
CA LEU A 209 61.66 -51.73 33.75
C LEU A 209 61.48 -53.25 33.59
N ALA A 210 60.39 -53.68 32.93
CA ALA A 210 60.15 -55.09 32.66
C ALA A 210 61.23 -55.70 31.74
N MET A 211 61.72 -54.94 30.76
CA MET A 211 62.83 -55.36 29.90
C MET A 211 64.15 -55.54 30.68
N GLU A 212 64.45 -54.63 31.62
CA GLU A 212 65.65 -54.72 32.44
C GLU A 212 65.60 -55.92 33.40
N GLN A 213 64.47 -56.15 34.06
CA GLN A 213 64.27 -57.31 34.94
C GLN A 213 64.46 -58.63 34.19
N ARG A 214 63.88 -58.77 33.00
CA ARG A 214 64.07 -59.98 32.18
C ARG A 214 65.53 -60.19 31.77
N ARG A 215 66.23 -59.13 31.40
CA ARG A 215 67.67 -59.20 31.05
C ARG A 215 68.51 -59.66 32.24
N ASN A 216 68.23 -59.18 33.44
CA ASN A 216 68.92 -59.64 34.65
C ASN A 216 68.60 -61.11 34.98
N GLN A 217 67.36 -61.56 34.76
CA GLN A 217 66.99 -62.96 34.90
C GLN A 217 67.68 -63.85 33.85
N LEU A 218 67.81 -63.39 32.59
CA LEU A 218 68.58 -64.10 31.56
C LEU A 218 70.04 -64.28 31.98
N LEU A 219 70.68 -63.22 32.47
CA LEU A 219 72.05 -63.29 32.99
C LEU A 219 72.16 -64.31 34.13
N THR A 220 71.22 -64.26 35.08
CA THR A 220 71.20 -65.19 36.22
C THR A 220 71.12 -66.64 35.75
N ILE A 221 70.21 -66.95 34.81
CA ILE A 221 70.04 -68.31 34.28
C ILE A 221 71.29 -68.72 33.50
N LEU A 222 71.84 -67.84 32.65
CA LEU A 222 73.07 -68.10 31.89
C LEU A 222 74.27 -68.41 32.81
N THR A 223 74.42 -67.69 33.92
CA THR A 223 75.49 -67.97 34.90
C THR A 223 75.27 -69.31 35.61
N SER A 224 74.04 -69.67 35.96
CA SER A 224 73.76 -70.87 36.75
C SER A 224 73.67 -72.17 35.93
N GLU A 225 73.14 -72.09 34.71
CA GLU A 225 72.74 -73.27 33.92
C GLU A 225 73.40 -73.29 32.52
N GLY A 226 74.08 -72.21 32.11
CA GLY A 226 74.61 -72.06 30.75
C GLY A 226 73.54 -71.71 29.72
N ASP A 227 73.89 -71.75 28.43
CA ASP A 227 72.93 -71.52 27.33
C ASP A 227 71.99 -72.72 27.17
N ILE A 228 70.80 -72.63 27.76
CA ILE A 228 69.73 -73.62 27.63
C ILE A 228 68.92 -73.46 26.32
N GLY A 229 69.29 -72.51 25.46
CA GLY A 229 68.62 -72.22 24.21
C GLY A 229 67.42 -71.27 24.34
N ALA A 230 67.19 -70.48 23.29
CA ALA A 230 66.20 -69.40 23.28
C ALA A 230 64.74 -69.85 23.53
N SER A 231 64.37 -71.07 23.16
CA SER A 231 63.03 -71.62 23.46
C SER A 231 62.87 -71.91 24.96
N ALA A 232 63.87 -72.50 25.60
CA ALA A 232 63.82 -72.80 27.03
C ALA A 232 63.88 -71.53 27.89
N PHE A 233 64.67 -70.53 27.50
CA PHE A 233 64.64 -69.20 28.11
C PHE A 233 63.26 -68.53 27.98
N ALA A 234 62.62 -68.63 26.81
CA ALA A 234 61.32 -68.05 26.55
C ALA A 234 60.23 -68.67 27.45
N ASP A 235 60.23 -69.99 27.58
CA ASP A 235 59.30 -70.72 28.45
C ASP A 235 59.48 -70.34 29.92
N ARG A 236 60.73 -70.18 30.37
CA ARG A 236 61.06 -69.89 31.77
C ARG A 236 60.85 -68.44 32.19
N LEU A 237 61.03 -67.52 31.26
CA LEU A 237 60.77 -66.09 31.46
C LEU A 237 59.35 -65.68 31.04
N HIS A 238 58.51 -66.65 30.65
CA HIS A 238 57.14 -66.46 30.15
C HIS A 238 57.05 -65.36 29.09
N THR A 239 57.98 -65.36 28.14
CA THR A 239 58.07 -64.33 27.10
C THR A 239 58.27 -64.95 25.72
N SER A 240 58.14 -64.16 24.66
CA SER A 240 58.32 -64.68 23.31
C SER A 240 59.80 -64.94 23.01
N ARG A 241 60.08 -65.97 22.19
CA ARG A 241 61.46 -66.25 21.73
C ARG A 241 62.11 -65.05 21.06
N GLY A 242 61.33 -64.26 20.31
CA GLY A 242 61.83 -63.04 19.66
C GLY A 242 62.29 -62.00 20.68
N THR A 243 61.56 -61.85 21.78
CA THR A 243 61.92 -60.98 22.90
C THR A 243 63.20 -61.47 23.57
N VAL A 244 63.32 -62.78 23.83
CA VAL A 244 64.56 -63.38 24.38
C VAL A 244 65.75 -63.11 23.47
N TYR A 245 65.63 -63.34 22.16
CA TYR A 245 66.71 -63.06 21.21
C TYR A 245 67.10 -61.58 21.19
N SER A 246 66.12 -60.67 21.25
CA SER A 246 66.38 -59.24 21.33
C SER A 246 67.11 -58.87 22.62
N ASP A 247 66.69 -59.43 23.75
CA ASP A 247 67.28 -59.19 25.06
C ASP A 247 68.71 -59.77 25.13
N LEU A 248 68.96 -60.97 24.62
CA LEU A 248 70.31 -61.58 24.49
C LEU A 248 71.21 -60.76 23.56
N LYS A 249 70.70 -60.30 22.42
CA LYS A 249 71.45 -59.43 21.50
C LYS A 249 71.83 -58.11 22.18
N ALA A 250 70.92 -57.53 22.97
CA ALA A 250 71.18 -56.31 23.72
C ALA A 250 72.25 -56.54 24.81
N LEU A 251 72.12 -57.61 25.59
CA LEU A 251 73.11 -58.04 26.59
C LEU A 251 74.49 -58.25 25.98
N SER A 252 74.53 -58.84 24.77
CA SER A 252 75.77 -59.03 24.03
C SER A 252 76.36 -57.73 23.52
N ALA A 253 75.54 -56.81 23.01
CA ALA A 253 75.98 -55.50 22.57
C ALA A 253 76.55 -54.66 23.73
N THR A 254 76.03 -54.85 24.95
CA THR A 254 76.58 -54.26 26.17
C THR A 254 77.80 -55.00 26.74
N GLY A 255 78.25 -56.08 26.09
CA GLY A 255 79.41 -56.86 26.50
C GLY A 255 79.19 -57.75 27.73
N GLN A 256 77.95 -57.88 28.21
CA GLN A 256 77.63 -58.69 29.39
C GLN A 256 77.60 -60.19 29.09
N ILE A 257 77.36 -60.54 27.82
CA ILE A 257 77.43 -61.92 27.34
C ILE A 257 78.19 -61.97 26.01
N THR A 258 78.86 -63.08 25.74
CA THR A 258 79.52 -63.35 24.46
C THR A 258 78.98 -64.64 23.86
N LYS A 259 78.98 -64.75 22.53
CA LYS A 259 78.56 -65.96 21.85
C LYS A 259 79.78 -66.79 21.50
N ASN A 260 79.96 -67.92 22.16
CA ASN A 260 80.98 -68.90 21.80
C ASN A 260 80.35 -69.97 20.87
N GLY A 261 81.17 -70.83 20.26
CA GLY A 261 80.68 -71.86 19.31
C GLY A 261 79.64 -72.83 19.88
N ASN A 262 79.43 -72.83 21.20
CA ASN A 262 78.51 -73.70 21.92
C ASN A 262 77.29 -72.98 22.51
N GLY A 263 77.16 -71.66 22.34
CA GLY A 263 76.03 -70.88 22.86
C GLY A 263 76.42 -69.49 23.38
N TRP A 264 75.54 -68.88 24.15
CA TRP A 264 75.78 -67.65 24.91
C TRP A 264 76.45 -67.96 26.25
N GLU A 265 77.44 -67.16 26.61
CA GLU A 265 78.15 -67.26 27.88
C GLU A 265 78.27 -65.88 28.52
N VAL A 266 78.20 -65.80 29.85
CA VAL A 266 78.37 -64.53 30.57
C VAL A 266 79.83 -64.10 30.48
N ALA A 267 80.08 -62.85 30.08
CA ALA A 267 81.44 -62.32 30.04
C ALA A 267 81.93 -62.14 31.50
N GLY A 268 83.06 -62.77 31.82
CA GLY A 268 83.74 -62.61 33.11
C GLY A 268 84.45 -61.26 33.24
#